data_AF-A0A1V2RNG2-F1
#
_entry.id   AF-A0A1V2RNG2-F1
#
_cell.length_a   1.000
_cell.length_b   1.000
_cell.length_c   1.000
_cell.angle_alpha   90.00
_cell.angle_beta   90.00
_cell.angle_gamma   90.00
#
_symmetry.space_group_name_H-M   'P 1'
#
loop_
_entity.id
_entity.type
_entity.pdbx_description
1 polymer ?
#
loop_
_entity_poly.entity_id
_entity_poly.type
_entity_poly.pdbx_seq_one_letter_code
_entity_poly.pdbx_strand_id
1 'polypeptide(L)'
;MAEGGFVRLPDGSVVVALALPRPGAPGRAVRVLVHAANRSRALTRLRNLGLRAAHLRGNGAPPTPDEISAVLYHPEGVVWRSAAGDATESWHPITHLLGHRRAAA
;
A
#
# COMPACT_ATOMS: atom_id res chain seq x y z
N MET A 1 -17.89 4.10 -11.26
CA MET A 1 -16.78 4.92 -11.80
C MET A 1 -15.65 4.90 -10.79
N ALA A 2 -14.73 3.93 -10.90
CA ALA A 2 -13.56 3.83 -10.02
C ALA A 2 -12.44 4.70 -10.61
N GLU A 3 -12.52 6.00 -10.36
CA GLU A 3 -11.52 6.95 -10.86
C GLU A 3 -10.28 6.93 -9.94
N GLY A 4 -9.41 5.95 -10.17
CA GLY A 4 -8.12 5.80 -9.51
C GLY A 4 -8.08 4.66 -8.49
N GLY A 5 -6.87 4.14 -8.23
CA GLY A 5 -6.57 3.05 -7.28
C GLY A 5 -6.87 3.36 -5.81
N PHE A 6 -8.06 3.87 -5.49
CA PHE A 6 -8.55 4.06 -4.14
C PHE A 6 -10.07 3.89 -4.08
N VAL A 7 -10.58 3.59 -2.89
CA VAL A 7 -12.01 3.55 -2.57
C VAL A 7 -12.25 4.49 -1.40
N ARG A 8 -13.36 5.23 -1.46
CA ARG A 8 -13.85 6.05 -0.34
C ARG A 8 -14.77 5.18 0.54
N LEU A 9 -14.55 5.24 1.84
CA LEU A 9 -15.33 4.51 2.83
C LEU A 9 -16.53 5.36 3.31
N PRO A 10 -17.56 4.72 3.93
CA PRO A 10 -18.75 5.41 4.42
C PRO A 10 -18.47 6.47 5.48
N ASP A 11 -17.40 6.30 6.26
CA ASP A 11 -16.92 7.25 7.28
C ASP A 11 -16.24 8.50 6.67
N GLY A 12 -16.10 8.56 5.34
CA GLY A 12 -15.46 9.65 4.62
C GLY A 12 -13.95 9.48 4.43
N SER A 13 -13.34 8.47 5.04
CA SER A 13 -11.93 8.11 4.82
C SER A 13 -11.72 7.40 3.48
N VAL A 14 -10.46 7.13 3.11
CA VAL A 14 -10.11 6.43 1.87
C VAL A 14 -9.13 5.30 2.14
N VAL A 15 -9.26 4.24 1.34
CA VAL A 15 -8.25 3.19 1.19
C VAL A 15 -7.60 3.36 -0.16
N VAL A 16 -6.29 3.59 -0.20
CA VAL A 16 -5.50 3.76 -1.41
C VAL A 16 -4.66 2.52 -1.65
N ALA A 17 -4.76 1.93 -2.85
CA ALA A 17 -3.99 0.78 -3.30
C ALA A 17 -2.96 1.20 -4.35
N LEU A 18 -1.69 0.88 -4.09
CA LEU A 18 -0.55 1.30 -4.91
C LEU A 18 0.40 0.13 -5.13
N ALA A 19 0.81 -0.08 -6.38
CA ALA A 19 1.97 -0.91 -6.68
C ALA A 19 3.24 -0.06 -6.58
N LEU A 20 4.17 -0.45 -5.71
CA LEU A 20 5.45 0.24 -5.48
C LEU A 20 6.61 -0.73 -5.72
N PRO A 21 7.79 -0.26 -6.16
CA PRO A 21 8.99 -1.10 -6.20
C PRO A 21 9.36 -1.56 -4.78
N ARG A 22 9.77 -2.82 -4.63
CA ARG A 22 10.18 -3.39 -3.35
C ARG A 22 11.55 -2.81 -2.94
N PRO A 23 11.66 -2.14 -1.78
CA PRO A 23 12.95 -1.69 -1.27
C PRO A 23 13.90 -2.89 -1.06
N GLY A 24 15.13 -2.79 -1.56
CA GLY A 24 16.15 -3.85 -1.42
C GLY A 24 15.99 -5.05 -2.35
N ALA A 25 14.96 -5.10 -3.20
CA ALA A 25 14.76 -6.17 -4.18
C ALA A 25 14.41 -5.57 -5.56
N PRO A 26 15.40 -5.09 -6.32
CA PRO A 26 15.16 -4.49 -7.63
C PRO A 26 14.45 -5.48 -8.56
N GLY A 27 13.46 -4.99 -9.32
CA GLY A 27 12.64 -5.81 -10.21
C GLY A 27 11.42 -6.48 -9.55
N ARG A 28 11.30 -6.46 -8.21
CA ARG A 28 10.06 -6.89 -7.52
C ARG A 28 9.20 -5.70 -7.17
N ALA A 29 7.88 -5.86 -7.28
CA ALA A 29 6.90 -4.88 -6.83
C ALA A 29 6.15 -5.40 -5.60
N VAL A 30 5.70 -4.48 -4.76
CA VAL A 30 4.82 -4.73 -3.62
C VAL A 30 3.52 -3.99 -3.83
N ARG A 31 2.41 -4.62 -3.46
CA ARG A 31 1.11 -3.97 -3.39
C ARG A 31 0.94 -3.41 -1.98
N VAL A 32 0.76 -2.09 -1.89
CA VAL A 32 0.66 -1.34 -0.65
C VAL A 32 -0.74 -0.75 -0.53
N LEU A 33 -1.36 -0.94 0.62
CA LEU A 33 -2.65 -0.37 0.98
C LEU A 33 -2.46 0.66 2.09
N VAL A 34 -3.16 1.78 1.99
CA VAL A 34 -3.11 2.85 2.98
C VAL A 34 -4.52 3.31 3.32
N HIS A 35 -4.89 3.19 4.58
CA HIS A 35 -6.06 3.85 5.16
C HIS A 35 -5.65 5.24 5.65
N ALA A 36 -6.38 6.26 5.18
CA ALA A 36 -6.16 7.64 5.56
C ALA A 36 -7.42 8.49 5.38
N ALA A 37 -7.47 9.66 6.01
CA ALA A 37 -8.58 10.60 5.87
C ALA A 37 -8.81 11.07 4.42
N ASN A 38 -7.77 11.12 3.59
CA ASN A 38 -7.87 11.44 2.16
C ASN A 38 -6.62 10.96 1.39
N ARG A 39 -6.69 11.03 0.06
CA ARG A 39 -5.61 10.58 -0.85
C ARG A 39 -4.28 11.31 -0.62
N SER A 40 -4.33 12.62 -0.37
CA SER A 40 -3.11 13.42 -0.12
C SER A 40 -2.40 12.97 1.17
N ARG A 41 -3.16 12.68 2.23
CA ARG A 41 -2.63 12.13 3.47
C ARG A 41 -2.04 10.74 3.27
N ALA A 42 -2.69 9.86 2.50
CA ALA A 42 -2.14 8.55 2.17
C ALA A 42 -0.77 8.66 1.46
N LEU A 43 -0.67 9.49 0.42
CA LEU A 43 0.59 9.72 -0.30
C LEU A 43 1.67 10.37 0.58
N THR A 44 1.26 11.24 1.51
CA THR A 44 2.20 11.84 2.47
C THR A 44 2.75 10.80 3.44
N ARG A 45 1.92 9.89 3.98
CA ARG A 45 2.39 8.80 4.84
C ARG A 45 3.40 7.92 4.12
N LEU A 46 3.15 7.54 2.86
CA LEU A 46 4.11 6.75 2.07
C LEU A 46 5.44 7.47 1.85
N ARG A 47 5.40 8.78 1.53
CA ARG A 47 6.61 9.59 1.39
C ARG A 47 7.41 9.66 2.70
N ASN A 48 6.73 9.81 3.83
CA ASN A 48 7.37 9.84 5.16
C ASN A 48 8.02 8.50 5.53
N LEU A 49 7.49 7.39 5.00
CA LEU A 49 8.08 6.04 5.15
C LEU A 49 9.28 5.83 4.20
N GLY A 50 9.65 6.84 3.40
CA GLY A 50 10.73 6.76 2.42
C GLY A 50 10.38 5.99 1.15
N LEU A 51 9.11 5.65 0.94
CA LEU A 51 8.63 5.03 -0.28
C LEU A 51 8.43 6.12 -1.34
N ARG A 52 9.40 6.23 -2.26
CA ARG A 52 9.34 7.20 -3.36
C ARG A 52 8.33 6.72 -4.40
N ALA A 53 7.15 7.33 -4.41
CA ALA A 53 6.07 7.09 -5.37
C ALA A 53 6.37 7.68 -6.77
N ALA A 54 7.60 7.49 -7.28
CA ALA A 54 8.13 8.18 -8.45
C ALA A 54 7.45 7.79 -9.78
N HIS A 55 6.48 6.87 -9.77
CA HIS A 55 5.47 6.82 -10.82
C HIS A 55 4.22 6.16 -10.27
N LEU A 56 3.16 6.94 -10.04
CA LEU A 56 1.82 6.45 -9.73
C LEU A 56 1.18 5.68 -10.93
N ARG A 57 1.98 5.01 -11.76
CA ARG A 57 1.59 4.24 -12.95
C ARG A 57 0.82 2.95 -12.61
N GLY A 58 0.76 2.56 -11.33
CA GLY A 58 0.09 1.35 -10.86
C GLY A 58 -1.32 1.53 -10.29
N ASN A 59 -1.88 2.76 -10.31
CA ASN A 59 -3.22 3.08 -9.78
C ASN A 59 -4.38 2.59 -10.68
N GLY A 60 -4.21 1.48 -11.40
CA GLY A 60 -5.18 1.02 -12.38
C GLY A 60 -6.38 0.27 -11.78
N ALA A 61 -6.19 -0.38 -10.63
CA ALA A 61 -7.22 -1.21 -10.01
C ALA A 61 -7.62 -0.67 -8.63
N PRO A 62 -8.92 -0.49 -8.35
CA PRO A 62 -9.39 -0.17 -7.01
C PRO A 62 -9.01 -1.29 -6.03
N PRO A 63 -8.90 -0.99 -4.72
CA PRO A 63 -8.75 -2.02 -3.70
C PRO A 63 -9.96 -2.97 -3.70
N THR A 64 -9.71 -4.27 -3.52
CA THR A 64 -10.77 -5.29 -3.33
C THR A 64 -11.39 -5.20 -1.92
N PRO A 65 -12.56 -5.82 -1.68
CA PRO A 65 -13.14 -5.86 -0.33
C PRO A 65 -12.24 -6.53 0.73
N ASP A 66 -11.51 -7.56 0.33
CA ASP A 66 -10.50 -8.22 1.17
C ASP A 66 -9.34 -7.27 1.51
N GLU A 67 -8.84 -6.55 0.50
CA GLU A 67 -7.81 -5.51 0.67
C GLU A 67 -8.27 -4.41 1.64
N ILE A 68 -9.51 -3.94 1.49
CA ILE A 68 -10.10 -2.94 2.40
C ILE A 68 -10.19 -3.50 3.82
N SER A 69 -10.64 -4.74 3.98
CA SER A 69 -10.76 -5.37 5.29
C SER A 69 -9.40 -5.48 5.96
N ALA A 70 -8.40 -5.99 5.26
CA ALA A 70 -7.05 -6.14 5.78
C ALA A 70 -6.53 -4.83 6.37
N VAL A 71 -6.47 -3.74 5.57
CA VAL A 71 -5.91 -2.47 6.04
C VAL A 71 -6.65 -1.86 7.22
N LEU A 72 -7.96 -2.08 7.33
CA LEU A 72 -8.78 -1.56 8.44
C LEU A 72 -8.54 -2.30 9.75
N TYR A 73 -8.17 -3.59 9.71
CA TYR A 73 -7.83 -4.36 10.91
C TYR A 73 -6.38 -4.12 11.40
N HIS A 74 -5.56 -3.40 10.64
CA HIS A 74 -4.18 -3.13 11.03
C HIS A 74 -4.03 -1.78 11.76
N PRO A 75 -3.37 -1.76 12.94
CA PRO A 75 -3.32 -0.56 13.80
C PRO A 75 -2.60 0.63 13.17
N GLU A 76 -1.67 0.38 12.26
CA GLU A 76 -0.90 1.41 11.56
C GLU A 76 -1.65 2.01 10.35
N GLY A 77 -2.70 1.35 9.88
CA GLY A 77 -3.47 1.73 8.71
C GLY A 77 -2.65 1.70 7.41
N VAL A 78 -1.54 0.95 7.38
CA VAL A 78 -0.70 0.77 6.19
C VAL A 78 -0.25 -0.68 6.14
N VAL A 79 -0.49 -1.38 5.04
CA VAL A 79 -0.02 -2.75 4.85
C VAL A 79 0.54 -2.98 3.47
N TRP A 80 1.32 -4.05 3.33
CA TRP A 80 1.90 -4.45 2.06
C TRP A 80 1.88 -5.97 1.90
N ARG A 81 1.93 -6.41 0.64
CA ARG A 81 2.23 -7.79 0.22
C ARG A 81 3.05 -7.77 -1.06
N SER A 82 3.67 -8.88 -1.45
CA SER A 82 4.30 -8.98 -2.77
C SER A 82 3.24 -8.85 -3.86
N ALA A 83 3.55 -8.10 -4.92
CA ALA A 83 2.64 -7.97 -6.07
C ALA A 83 2.77 -9.16 -7.05
N ALA A 84 3.74 -10.06 -6.83
CA ALA A 84 4.04 -11.18 -7.70
C ALA A 84 3.00 -12.30 -7.52
N GLY A 85 1.80 -12.12 -8.09
CA GLY A 85 0.83 -13.19 -8.39
C GLY A 85 0.21 -13.95 -7.21
N ASP A 86 0.77 -13.84 -6.02
CA ASP A 86 0.40 -14.65 -4.88
C ASP A 86 -0.62 -13.92 -4.00
N ALA A 87 -1.88 -14.03 -4.39
CA ALA A 87 -2.98 -13.53 -3.57
C ALA A 87 -3.11 -14.26 -2.22
N THR A 88 -2.37 -15.36 -2.01
CA THR A 88 -2.37 -16.13 -0.76
C THR A 88 -1.32 -15.64 0.24
N GLU A 89 -0.41 -14.75 -0.17
CA GLU A 89 0.52 -14.11 0.75
C GLU A 89 -0.25 -13.23 1.75
N SER A 90 0.04 -13.41 3.02
CA SER A 90 -0.59 -12.66 4.11
C SER A 90 -0.24 -11.18 4.04
N TRP A 91 -1.16 -10.32 4.51
CA TRP A 91 -0.88 -8.89 4.63
C TRP A 91 0.14 -8.63 5.74
N HIS A 92 1.21 -7.94 5.39
CA HIS A 92 2.28 -7.60 6.31
C HIS A 92 2.21 -6.13 6.72
N PRO A 93 2.52 -5.81 7.98
CA PRO A 93 2.69 -4.44 8.40
C PRO A 93 3.87 -3.79 7.66
N ILE A 94 3.78 -2.50 7.36
CA ILE A 94 4.80 -1.74 6.62
C ILE A 94 6.15 -1.72 7.34
N THR A 95 6.14 -1.89 8.66
CA THR A 95 7.35 -2.07 9.48
C THR A 95 8.18 -3.26 9.04
N HIS A 96 7.57 -4.37 8.58
CA HIS A 96 8.32 -5.50 8.02
C HIS A 96 9.05 -5.11 6.73
N LEU A 97 8.44 -4.29 5.87
CA LEU A 97 9.09 -3.83 4.64
C LEU A 97 10.30 -2.95 4.94
N LEU A 98 10.19 -2.07 5.95
CA LEU A 98 11.26 -1.16 6.37
C LEU A 98 12.35 -1.85 7.19
N GLY A 99 12.01 -2.88 7.97
CA GLY A 99 12.98 -3.70 8.69
C GLY A 99 13.94 -4.42 7.74
N HIS A 100 13.43 -4.98 6.63
CA HIS A 100 14.25 -5.60 5.59
C HIS A 100 15.20 -4.60 4.90
N ARG A 101 14.86 -3.31 4.87
CA ARG A 101 15.77 -2.27 4.36
C ARG A 101 16.99 -2.06 5.27
N ARG A 102 16.89 -2.29 6.60
CA ARG A 102 18.03 -2.17 7.53
C ARG A 102 18.95 -3.39 7.50
N ALA A 103 18.46 -4.56 7.11
CA ALA A 103 19.28 -5.77 7.01
C ALA A 103 20.12 -5.85 5.72
N ALA A 104 19.84 -5.00 4.72
CA ALA A 104 20.51 -4.97 3.43
C ALA A 104 21.54 -3.81 3.28
N ALA A 105 21.96 -3.20 4.39
CA ALA A 105 22.99 -2.15 4.43
C ALA A 105 24.21 -2.67 5.20
#